data_AF-A0A2E0VTF3-F1
#
_entry.id   AF-A0A2E0VTF3-F1
#
_cell.length_a   1.000
_cell.length_b   1.000
_cell.length_c   1.000
_cell.angle_alpha   90.00
_cell.angle_beta   90.00
_cell.angle_gamma   90.00
#
_symmetry.space_group_name_H-M   'P 1'
#
loop_
_entity.id
_entity.type
_entity.pdbx_description
1 polymer ?
#
loop_
_entity_poly.entity_id
_entity_poly.type
_entity_poly.pdbx_seq_one_letter_code
_entity_poly.pdbx_strand_id
1 'polypeptide(L)'
;MTKKILIILPIVLIGLGVIYFNLPFEITRKSDIEFGNILADRIEDFKKEKGRLPTTDDWDILEQLGFKIENLGTYPSYEKINESEFELIYLEGFDGPYLLYNSRQKHWKIDFPTIPDRWKEKAKD
;
A
#
# COMPACT_ATOMS: atom_id res chain seq x y z
N MET A 1 5.89 -10.83 46.95
CA MET A 1 4.99 -10.35 45.87
C MET A 1 5.75 -10.09 44.56
N THR A 2 6.94 -9.49 44.60
CA THR A 2 7.81 -9.20 43.44
C THR A 2 8.12 -10.40 42.52
N LYS A 3 8.40 -11.60 43.08
CA LYS A 3 8.70 -12.79 42.26
C LYS A 3 7.54 -13.27 41.39
N LYS A 4 6.28 -13.08 41.81
CA LYS A 4 5.09 -13.46 41.01
C LYS A 4 4.85 -12.47 39.87
N ILE A 5 5.09 -11.17 40.11
CA ILE A 5 4.96 -10.13 39.10
C ILE A 5 5.97 -10.34 37.96
N LEU A 6 7.20 -10.74 38.27
CA LEU A 6 8.24 -11.06 37.28
C LEU A 6 7.87 -12.22 36.34
N ILE A 7 6.95 -13.11 36.75
CA ILE A 7 6.46 -14.23 35.94
C ILE A 7 5.16 -13.85 35.22
N ILE A 8 4.25 -13.14 35.87
CA ILE A 8 2.95 -12.76 35.30
C ILE A 8 3.12 -11.72 34.18
N LEU A 9 4.00 -10.73 34.35
CA LEU A 9 4.21 -9.67 33.38
C LEU A 9 4.63 -10.20 31.98
N PRO A 10 5.65 -11.07 31.84
CA PRO A 10 6.01 -11.60 30.53
C PRO A 10 4.90 -12.45 29.92
N ILE A 11 4.13 -13.20 30.73
CA ILE A 11 2.97 -13.98 30.23
C ILE A 11 1.91 -13.05 29.64
N VAL A 12 1.61 -11.93 30.31
CA VAL A 12 0.66 -10.93 29.81
C VAL A 12 1.17 -10.29 28.52
N LEU A 13 2.46 -9.91 28.46
CA LEU A 13 3.05 -9.32 27.26
C LEU A 13 3.05 -10.29 26.07
N ILE A 14 3.35 -11.57 26.30
CA ILE A 14 3.25 -12.62 25.27
C ILE A 14 1.80 -12.75 24.80
N GLY A 15 0.83 -12.78 25.71
CA GLY A 15 -0.59 -12.83 25.36
C GLY A 15 -1.03 -11.66 24.49
N LEU A 16 -0.61 -10.43 24.84
CA LEU A 16 -0.89 -9.24 24.03
C LEU A 16 -0.21 -9.30 22.66
N GLY A 17 1.03 -9.78 22.60
CA GLY A 17 1.74 -9.99 21.34
C GLY A 17 1.02 -10.97 20.42
N VAL A 18 0.58 -12.12 20.95
CA VAL A 18 -0.18 -13.11 20.18
C VAL A 18 -1.48 -12.51 19.65
N ILE A 19 -2.23 -11.77 20.48
CA ILE A 19 -3.45 -11.09 20.04
C ILE A 19 -3.14 -10.12 18.89
N TYR A 20 -2.10 -9.30 19.04
CA TYR A 20 -1.71 -8.32 18.02
C TYR A 20 -1.34 -8.99 16.69
N PHE A 21 -0.55 -10.06 16.70
CA PHE A 21 -0.17 -10.78 15.47
C PHE A 21 -1.32 -11.52 14.79
N ASN A 22 -2.42 -11.79 15.50
CA ASN A 22 -3.62 -12.42 14.95
C ASN A 22 -4.69 -11.40 14.52
N LEU A 23 -4.43 -10.09 14.66
CA LEU A 23 -5.36 -9.08 14.16
C LEU A 23 -5.34 -9.03 12.62
N PRO A 24 -6.51 -8.89 11.99
CA PRO A 24 -6.61 -8.74 10.54
C PRO A 24 -5.94 -7.42 10.11
N PHE A 25 -5.36 -7.40 8.90
CA PHE A 25 -4.55 -6.28 8.43
C PHE A 25 -5.38 -4.99 8.30
N GLU A 26 -6.68 -5.11 8.05
CA GLU A 26 -7.62 -3.99 7.98
C GLU A 26 -7.64 -3.17 9.27
N ILE A 27 -7.33 -3.80 10.42
CA ILE A 27 -7.23 -3.12 11.71
C ILE A 27 -5.82 -2.57 11.91
N THR A 28 -4.79 -3.38 11.70
CA THR A 28 -3.40 -2.97 11.97
C THR A 28 -2.88 -1.92 10.99
N ARG A 29 -3.46 -1.87 9.79
CA ARG A 29 -3.10 -0.96 8.68
C ARG A 29 -4.17 0.07 8.37
N LYS A 30 -5.10 0.30 9.29
CA LYS A 30 -6.26 1.18 9.08
C LYS A 30 -5.88 2.57 8.56
N SER A 31 -4.87 3.20 9.16
CA SER A 31 -4.41 4.53 8.77
C SER A 31 -3.84 4.57 7.34
N ASP A 32 -3.15 3.51 6.93
CA ASP A 32 -2.62 3.41 5.57
C ASP A 32 -3.76 3.25 4.57
N ILE A 33 -4.70 2.35 4.87
CA ILE A 33 -5.90 2.14 4.04
C ILE A 33 -6.69 3.44 3.87
N GLU A 34 -6.90 4.21 4.95
CA GLU A 34 -7.61 5.49 4.89
C GLU A 34 -6.89 6.50 4.00
N PHE A 35 -5.56 6.63 4.14
CA PHE A 35 -4.78 7.54 3.30
C PHE A 35 -4.75 7.09 1.84
N GLY A 36 -4.51 5.81 1.58
CA GLY A 36 -4.50 5.26 0.23
C GLY A 36 -5.86 5.36 -0.47
N ASN A 37 -6.98 5.24 0.26
CA ASN A 37 -8.32 5.47 -0.30
C ASN A 37 -8.47 6.91 -0.81
N ILE A 38 -8.00 7.91 -0.05
CA ILE A 38 -8.02 9.31 -0.48
C ILE A 38 -7.22 9.49 -1.78
N LEU A 39 -6.05 8.85 -1.88
CA LEU A 39 -5.24 8.91 -3.10
C LEU A 39 -5.91 8.22 -4.29
N ALA A 40 -6.51 7.05 -4.08
CA ALA A 40 -7.22 6.31 -5.10
C ALA A 40 -8.39 7.12 -5.68
N ASP A 41 -9.17 7.78 -4.81
CA ASP A 41 -10.28 8.64 -5.23
C ASP A 41 -9.79 9.81 -6.08
N ARG A 42 -8.69 10.47 -5.68
CA ARG A 42 -8.09 11.57 -6.45
C ARG A 42 -7.56 11.12 -7.81
N ILE A 43 -6.97 9.93 -7.90
CA ILE A 43 -6.53 9.36 -9.19
C ILE A 43 -7.73 9.07 -10.09
N GLU A 44 -8.81 8.52 -9.55
CA GLU A 44 -10.03 8.26 -10.32
C GLU A 44 -10.68 9.56 -10.80
N ASP A 45 -10.69 10.60 -9.98
CA ASP A 45 -11.18 11.92 -10.39
C ASP A 45 -10.29 12.56 -11.45
N PHE A 46 -8.96 12.46 -11.31
CA PHE A 46 -8.02 12.88 -12.36
C PHE A 46 -8.27 12.13 -13.67
N LYS A 47 -8.50 10.81 -13.61
CA LYS A 47 -8.79 9.98 -14.78
C LYS A 47 -10.08 10.42 -15.47
N LYS A 48 -11.12 10.76 -14.70
CA LYS A 48 -12.38 11.30 -15.25
C LYS A 48 -12.17 12.66 -15.91
N GLU A 49 -11.36 13.53 -15.32
CA GLU A 49 -11.12 14.89 -15.83
C GLU A 49 -10.21 14.91 -17.07
N LYS A 50 -9.10 14.16 -17.04
CA LYS A 50 -8.07 14.17 -18.08
C LYS A 50 -8.24 13.07 -19.13
N GLY A 51 -9.15 12.12 -18.91
CA GLY A 51 -9.37 10.97 -19.79
C GLY A 51 -8.23 9.95 -19.79
N ARG A 52 -7.28 10.04 -18.85
CA ARG A 52 -6.11 9.16 -18.73
C ARG A 52 -5.65 9.05 -17.28
N LEU A 53 -4.98 7.94 -16.95
CA LEU A 53 -4.26 7.82 -15.69
C LEU A 53 -2.96 8.66 -15.67
N PRO A 54 -2.49 9.11 -14.49
CA PRO A 54 -1.13 9.62 -14.33
C PRO A 54 -0.09 8.59 -14.77
N THR A 55 1.02 9.06 -15.32
CA THR A 55 2.18 8.20 -15.59
C THR A 55 2.92 7.89 -14.28
N THR A 56 3.48 6.69 -14.15
CA THR A 56 4.11 6.21 -12.91
C THR A 56 5.24 7.12 -12.41
N ASP A 57 5.93 7.80 -13.31
CA ASP A 57 7.09 8.64 -13.09
C ASP A 57 6.80 10.15 -13.22
N ASP A 58 5.53 10.57 -13.20
CA ASP A 58 5.14 11.98 -13.21
C ASP A 58 4.96 12.50 -11.79
N TRP A 59 6.10 12.76 -11.15
CA TRP A 59 6.20 13.18 -9.76
C TRP A 59 5.43 14.47 -9.47
N ASP A 60 5.39 15.40 -10.42
CA ASP A 60 4.68 16.68 -10.27
C ASP A 60 3.16 16.44 -10.16
N ILE A 61 2.60 15.59 -11.03
CA ILE A 61 1.19 15.22 -10.95
C ILE A 61 0.92 14.41 -9.67
N LEU A 62 1.79 13.46 -9.31
CA LEU A 62 1.59 12.65 -8.11
C LEU A 62 1.64 13.50 -6.83
N GLU A 63 2.56 14.45 -6.72
CA GLU A 63 2.60 15.40 -5.60
C GLU A 63 1.32 16.24 -5.54
N GLN A 64 0.81 16.73 -6.67
CA GLN A 64 -0.46 17.46 -6.73
C GLN A 64 -1.67 16.61 -6.31
N LEU A 65 -1.65 15.29 -6.60
CA LEU A 65 -2.65 14.33 -6.12
C LEU A 65 -2.51 14.04 -4.62
N GLY A 66 -1.44 14.53 -3.97
CA GLY A 66 -1.19 14.44 -2.54
C GLY A 66 -0.33 13.26 -2.12
N PHE A 67 0.39 12.64 -3.06
CA PHE A 67 1.41 11.67 -2.72
C PHE A 67 2.55 12.34 -1.96
N LYS A 68 3.09 11.63 -0.96
CA LYS A 68 4.35 12.01 -0.32
C LYS A 68 5.49 11.52 -1.19
N ILE A 69 6.35 12.44 -1.62
CA ILE A 69 7.56 12.11 -2.36
C ILE A 69 8.66 11.76 -1.35
N GLU A 70 9.22 10.57 -1.48
CA GLU A 70 10.33 10.07 -0.68
C GLU A 70 11.52 9.71 -1.59
N ASN A 71 12.68 9.40 -0.99
CA ASN A 71 13.93 9.18 -1.73
C ASN A 71 13.85 8.07 -2.81
N LEU A 72 12.94 7.09 -2.65
CA LEU A 72 12.83 5.93 -3.53
C LEU A 72 11.55 5.91 -4.38
N GLY A 73 10.70 6.93 -4.31
CA GLY A 73 9.36 6.83 -4.88
C GLY A 73 8.35 7.71 -4.17
N THR A 74 7.08 7.46 -4.45
CA THR A 74 6.00 7.91 -3.59
C THR A 74 5.75 6.91 -2.46
N TYR A 75 5.16 7.36 -1.36
CA TYR A 75 4.67 6.49 -0.29
C TYR A 75 3.16 6.74 -0.02
N PRO A 76 2.25 5.79 -0.37
CA PRO A 76 2.52 4.51 -1.05
C PRO A 76 3.04 4.71 -2.48
N SER A 77 3.68 3.68 -3.03
CA SER A 77 4.13 3.66 -4.42
C SER A 77 2.92 3.59 -5.35
N TYR A 78 2.87 4.45 -6.36
CA TYR A 78 1.87 4.39 -7.43
C TYR A 78 2.43 3.63 -8.64
N GLU A 79 1.65 2.71 -9.20
CA GLU A 79 2.02 2.00 -10.42
C GLU A 79 0.85 1.94 -11.39
N LYS A 80 1.01 2.53 -12.58
CA LYS A 80 0.06 2.37 -13.68
C LYS A 80 0.23 0.97 -14.29
N ILE A 81 -0.74 0.08 -14.09
CA ILE A 81 -0.72 -1.29 -14.60
C ILE A 81 -0.97 -1.30 -16.12
N ASN A 82 -2.00 -0.56 -16.55
CA ASN A 82 -2.38 -0.36 -17.95
C ASN A 82 -3.12 0.98 -18.11
N GLU A 83 -3.75 1.23 -19.26
CA GLU A 83 -4.47 2.49 -19.52
C GLU A 83 -5.67 2.76 -18.60
N SER A 84 -6.20 1.74 -17.94
CA SER A 84 -7.41 1.82 -17.13
C SER A 84 -7.23 1.43 -15.67
N GLU A 85 -6.18 0.66 -15.35
CA GLU A 85 -5.94 0.08 -14.03
C GLU A 85 -4.62 0.59 -13.43
N PHE A 86 -4.63 0.81 -12.12
CA PHE A 86 -3.46 1.20 -11.34
C PHE A 86 -3.44 0.46 -10.00
N GLU A 87 -2.27 0.46 -9.37
CA GLU A 87 -2.06 -0.06 -8.02
C GLU A 87 -1.42 0.99 -7.10
N LEU A 88 -1.77 0.93 -5.81
CA LEU A 88 -1.05 1.59 -4.73
C LEU A 88 -0.39 0.51 -3.86
N ILE A 89 0.90 0.69 -3.56
CA ILE A 89 1.72 -0.35 -2.94
C ILE A 89 2.49 0.24 -1.76
N TYR A 90 2.23 -0.25 -0.56
CA TYR A 90 3.07 0.05 0.61
C TYR A 90 4.29 -0.88 0.61
N LEU A 91 5.37 -0.42 -0.03
CA LEU A 91 6.64 -1.15 -0.12
C LEU A 91 7.37 -1.10 1.23
N GLU A 92 7.02 -2.04 2.10
CA GLU A 92 7.68 -2.25 3.39
C GLU A 92 8.50 -3.54 3.37
N GLY A 93 9.81 -3.43 3.58
CA GLY A 93 10.73 -4.57 3.45
C GLY A 93 11.18 -4.79 2.00
N PHE A 94 11.67 -6.00 1.69
CA PHE A 94 12.33 -6.29 0.41
C PHE A 94 11.52 -7.22 -0.52
N ASP A 95 10.86 -8.26 0.01
CA ASP A 95 10.28 -9.35 -0.79
C ASP A 95 8.77 -9.55 -0.60
N GLY A 96 8.05 -8.57 -0.03
CA GLY A 96 6.61 -8.68 0.21
C GLY A 96 6.23 -9.88 1.10
N PRO A 97 4.94 -10.27 1.14
CA PRO A 97 3.82 -9.60 0.48
C PRO A 97 3.55 -8.20 1.04
N TYR A 98 2.92 -7.34 0.25
CA TYR A 98 2.70 -5.93 0.58
C TYR A 98 1.21 -5.62 0.76
N LEU A 99 0.92 -4.54 1.49
CA LEU A 99 -0.41 -3.94 1.48
C LEU A 99 -0.63 -3.22 0.14
N LEU A 100 -1.63 -3.69 -0.60
CA LEU A 100 -1.87 -3.35 -1.99
C LEU A 100 -3.33 -2.96 -2.22
N TYR A 101 -3.54 -1.87 -2.95
CA TYR A 101 -4.84 -1.51 -3.53
C TYR A 101 -4.77 -1.68 -5.04
N ASN A 102 -5.79 -2.31 -5.63
CA ASN A 102 -5.92 -2.45 -7.07
C ASN A 102 -7.22 -1.80 -7.54
N SER A 103 -7.15 -0.88 -8.52
CA SER A 103 -8.31 -0.10 -8.96
C SER A 103 -9.37 -0.91 -9.71
N ARG A 104 -9.02 -2.09 -10.25
CA ARG A 104 -9.97 -3.03 -10.85
C ARG A 104 -10.84 -3.69 -9.79
N GLN A 105 -10.21 -4.19 -8.73
CA GLN A 105 -10.91 -4.91 -7.65
C GLN A 105 -11.49 -3.96 -6.59
N LYS A 106 -10.95 -2.74 -6.50
CA LYS A 106 -11.35 -1.67 -5.57
C LYS A 106 -11.30 -2.07 -4.10
N HIS A 107 -10.37 -2.94 -3.73
CA HIS A 107 -10.15 -3.33 -2.34
C HIS A 107 -8.67 -3.44 -2.03
N TRP A 108 -8.36 -3.37 -0.73
CA TRP A 108 -7.04 -3.63 -0.19
C TRP A 108 -6.83 -5.12 0.02
N LYS A 109 -5.59 -5.59 -0.14
CA LYS A 109 -5.17 -6.96 0.15
C LYS A 109 -3.70 -7.00 0.54
N ILE A 110 -3.29 -8.10 1.17
CA ILE A 110 -1.88 -8.47 1.35
C ILE A 110 -1.51 -9.42 0.20
N ASP A 111 -0.71 -8.94 -0.75
CA ASP A 111 -0.36 -9.72 -1.95
C ASP A 111 0.93 -9.20 -2.60
N PHE A 112 1.33 -9.81 -3.71
CA PHE A 112 2.42 -9.35 -4.58
C PHE A 112 1.89 -8.38 -5.65
N PRO A 113 2.70 -7.37 -6.07
CA PRO A 113 2.29 -6.41 -7.09
C PRO A 113 2.03 -7.06 -8.44
N THR A 114 1.12 -6.49 -9.21
CA THR A 114 0.87 -6.91 -10.59
C THR A 114 2.00 -6.43 -11.49
N ILE A 115 2.49 -7.30 -12.39
CA ILE A 115 3.49 -6.92 -13.40
C ILE A 115 2.84 -5.93 -14.40
N PRO A 116 3.29 -4.66 -14.46
CA PRO A 116 2.69 -3.65 -15.32
C PRO A 116 3.02 -3.90 -16.80
N ASP A 117 2.17 -3.46 -17.72
CA ASP A 117 2.34 -3.73 -19.16
C ASP A 117 3.64 -3.12 -19.72
N ARG A 118 4.08 -1.97 -19.18
CA ARG A 118 5.35 -1.32 -19.54
C ARG A 118 6.58 -2.20 -19.33
N TRP A 119 6.51 -3.19 -18.45
CA TRP A 119 7.61 -4.15 -18.19
C TRP A 119 7.54 -5.37 -19.10
N LYS A 120 6.33 -5.78 -19.52
CA LYS A 120 6.14 -6.92 -20.42
C LYS A 120 6.63 -6.62 -21.84
N GLU A 121 6.52 -5.38 -22.28
CA GLU A 121 7.02 -4.94 -23.59
C GLU A 121 8.55 -4.95 -23.64
N LYS A 122 9.21 -4.44 -22.59
CA LYS A 122 10.68 -4.43 -22.48
C LYS A 122 11.32 -5.82 -22.43
N ALA A 123 10.56 -6.85 -22.05
CA ALA A 123 11.07 -8.22 -21.97
C ALA A 123 11.05 -8.97 -23.32
N LYS A 124 10.55 -8.34 -24.39
CA LYS A 124 10.50 -8.91 -25.74
C LYS A 124 11.66 -8.48 -26.65
N ASP A 125 12.45 -7.50 -26.20
CA ASP A 125 13.68 -7.02 -26.85
C ASP A 125 14.91 -7.72 -26.24
#